data_AF-A0A447QJD4-F1
#
_entry.id   AF-A0A447QJD4-F1
#
_cell.length_a   1.000
_cell.length_b   1.000
_cell.length_c   1.000
_cell.angle_alpha   90.00
_cell.angle_beta   90.00
_cell.angle_gamma   90.00
#
_symmetry.space_group_name_H-M   'P 1'
#
loop_
_entity.id
_entity.type
_entity.pdbx_description
1 polymer ?
#
loop_
_entity_poly.entity_id
_entity_poly.type
_entity_poly.pdbx_seq_one_letter_code
_entity_poly.pdbx_strand_id
1 'polypeptide(L)'
;MNFASYAQYTEQDTREYAFYTPELLKKMPRISDHYQFDYTNVSGPQALIYTVTFYDADDTRQISDYLTAAGYQRQPECLVAGECWMSANTHYRVSVVKPEGFREVSVQLEDSSQ
;
A
#
# COMPACT_ATOMS: atom_id res chain seq x y z
N MET A 1 -21.28 11.67 -9.19
CA MET A 1 -20.07 10.96 -9.68
C MET A 1 -20.21 9.52 -9.24
N ASN A 2 -20.14 8.55 -10.16
CA ASN A 2 -20.05 7.13 -9.79
C ASN A 2 -18.60 6.88 -9.40
N PHE A 3 -18.34 6.56 -8.13
CA PHE A 3 -17.02 6.08 -7.72
C PHE A 3 -16.90 4.63 -8.16
N ALA A 4 -15.83 4.30 -8.87
CA ALA A 4 -15.57 2.92 -9.24
C ALA A 4 -15.30 2.09 -7.98
N SER A 5 -15.80 0.85 -7.93
CA SER A 5 -15.47 -0.10 -6.87
C SER A 5 -14.01 -0.56 -6.92
N TYR A 6 -13.36 -0.34 -8.07
CA TYR A 6 -11.95 -0.64 -8.30
C TYR A 6 -11.38 0.36 -9.32
N ALA A 7 -10.12 0.76 -9.14
CA ALA A 7 -9.37 1.53 -10.13
C ALA A 7 -7.91 1.09 -10.13
N GLN A 8 -7.34 0.91 -11.32
CA GLN A 8 -5.91 0.71 -11.57
C GLN A 8 -5.39 1.92 -12.33
N TYR A 9 -4.27 2.49 -11.89
CA TYR A 9 -3.80 3.75 -12.42
C TYR A 9 -2.31 3.97 -12.13
N THR A 10 -1.73 4.96 -12.81
CA THR A 10 -0.35 5.41 -12.66
C THR A 10 -0.30 6.88 -12.23
N GLU A 11 0.89 7.42 -12.01
CA GLU A 11 1.05 8.86 -11.73
C GLU A 11 0.70 9.75 -12.93
N GLN A 12 0.65 9.19 -14.15
CA GLN A 12 0.23 9.92 -15.35
C GLN A 12 -1.29 10.14 -15.37
N ASP A 13 -2.04 9.29 -14.68
CA ASP A 13 -3.49 9.39 -14.50
C ASP A 13 -3.79 10.38 -13.36
N THR A 14 -3.45 11.65 -13.59
CA THR A 14 -3.37 12.69 -12.54
C THR A 14 -4.62 12.84 -11.69
N ARG A 15 -5.81 12.57 -12.24
CA ARG A 15 -7.09 12.69 -11.52
C ARG A 15 -7.28 11.52 -10.56
N GLU A 16 -7.08 10.31 -11.05
CA GLU A 16 -7.14 9.06 -10.29
C GLU A 16 -6.06 9.06 -9.22
N TYR A 17 -4.83 9.42 -9.56
CA TYR A 17 -3.71 9.53 -8.61
C TYR A 17 -3.96 10.58 -7.53
N ALA A 18 -4.49 11.75 -7.89
CA ALA A 18 -4.82 12.78 -6.90
C ALA A 18 -5.95 12.35 -5.95
N PHE A 19 -6.95 11.63 -6.47
CA PHE A 19 -8.15 11.26 -5.72
C PHE A 19 -8.00 9.97 -4.90
N TYR A 20 -7.38 8.94 -5.48
CA TYR A 20 -7.33 7.59 -4.91
C TYR A 20 -6.03 7.27 -4.18
N THR A 21 -4.98 8.08 -4.25
CA THR A 21 -3.70 7.74 -3.60
C THR A 21 -3.54 8.47 -2.26
N PRO A 22 -3.45 7.76 -1.13
CA PRO A 22 -3.11 8.35 0.16
C PRO A 22 -1.69 8.93 0.16
N GLU A 23 -1.47 10.00 0.94
CA GLU A 23 -0.17 10.69 1.02
C GLU A 23 0.99 9.75 1.38
N LEU A 24 0.74 8.74 2.21
CA LEU A 24 1.74 7.73 2.56
C LEU A 24 2.24 6.97 1.32
N LEU A 25 1.35 6.62 0.38
CA LEU A 25 1.70 5.90 -0.85
C LEU A 25 2.30 6.83 -1.91
N LYS A 26 1.84 8.09 -1.99
CA LYS A 26 2.47 9.10 -2.88
C LYS A 26 3.95 9.28 -2.58
N LYS A 27 4.32 9.33 -1.29
CA LYS A 27 5.70 9.50 -0.82
C LYS A 27 6.49 8.20 -0.64
N MET A 28 5.88 7.05 -0.94
CA MET A 28 6.54 5.74 -0.83
C MET A 28 7.77 5.70 -1.75
N PRO A 29 8.95 5.25 -1.28
CA PRO A 29 10.13 5.11 -2.13
C PRO A 29 9.80 4.19 -3.32
N ARG A 30 10.17 4.63 -4.52
CA ARG A 30 10.04 3.82 -5.75
C ARG A 30 11.21 2.84 -5.81
N ILE A 31 10.98 1.62 -5.35
CA ILE A 31 12.00 0.55 -5.33
C ILE A 31 12.15 -0.15 -6.70
N SER A 32 11.32 0.22 -7.66
CA SER A 32 11.36 -0.17 -9.07
C SER A 32 10.79 0.96 -9.92
N ASP A 33 11.25 1.07 -11.17
CA ASP A 33 10.68 1.95 -12.18
C ASP A 33 9.36 1.40 -12.76
N HIS A 34 9.10 0.10 -12.56
CA HIS A 34 7.89 -0.56 -12.99
C HIS A 34 6.96 -0.74 -11.79
N TYR A 35 5.97 0.15 -11.67
CA TYR A 35 4.97 0.10 -10.60
C TYR A 35 3.62 0.63 -11.06
N GLN A 36 2.59 0.25 -10.30
CA GLN A 36 1.23 0.72 -10.49
C GLN A 36 0.54 0.96 -9.16
N PHE A 37 -0.53 1.74 -9.18
CA PHE A 37 -1.43 1.93 -8.06
C PHE A 37 -2.76 1.27 -8.31
N ASP A 38 -3.34 0.76 -7.22
CA ASP A 38 -4.66 0.17 -7.22
C ASP A 38 -5.48 0.74 -6.06
N TYR A 39 -6.78 0.90 -6.30
CA TYR A 39 -7.77 1.25 -5.29
C TYR A 39 -8.91 0.25 -5.38
N THR A 40 -9.34 -0.24 -4.22
CA THR A 40 -10.50 -1.13 -4.12
C THR A 40 -11.41 -0.68 -2.98
N ASN A 41 -12.68 -0.50 -3.30
CA ASN A 41 -13.76 -0.33 -2.32
C ASN A 41 -14.44 -1.68 -2.13
N VAL A 42 -14.10 -2.38 -1.04
CA VAL A 42 -14.69 -3.67 -0.70
C VAL A 42 -15.87 -3.43 0.23
N SER A 43 -17.05 -3.93 -0.15
CA SER A 43 -18.21 -3.94 0.74
C SER A 43 -17.94 -4.87 1.93
N GLY A 44 -17.58 -4.33 3.09
CA GLY A 44 -17.25 -5.12 4.28
C GLY A 44 -16.42 -4.36 5.32
N PRO A 45 -15.87 -5.07 6.33
CA PRO A 45 -15.10 -4.46 7.42
C PRO A 45 -13.88 -3.64 6.97
N GLN A 46 -13.29 -3.97 5.82
CA GLN A 46 -12.21 -3.20 5.21
C GLN A 46 -12.81 -2.34 4.10
N ALA A 47 -13.17 -1.09 4.44
CA ALA A 47 -13.97 -0.26 3.54
C ALA A 47 -13.17 0.25 2.32
N LEU A 48 -11.87 0.51 2.48
CA LEU A 48 -11.01 1.09 1.43
C LEU A 48 -9.61 0.49 1.51
N ILE A 49 -9.15 -0.08 0.39
CA ILE A 49 -7.80 -0.63 0.23
C ILE A 49 -7.10 0.16 -0.86
N TYR A 50 -5.92 0.67 -0.54
CA TYR A 50 -5.05 1.40 -1.46
C TYR A 50 -3.75 0.63 -1.60
N THR A 51 -3.28 0.39 -2.82
CA THR A 51 -2.07 -0.41 -3.05
C THR A 51 -1.12 0.32 -3.98
N VAL A 52 0.18 0.18 -3.72
CA VAL A 52 1.20 0.34 -4.76
C VAL A 52 1.91 -0.99 -4.93
N THR A 53 2.02 -1.46 -6.16
CA THR A 53 2.69 -2.72 -6.51
C THR A 53 3.93 -2.40 -7.32
N PHE A 54 5.09 -2.83 -6.82
CA PHE A 54 6.38 -2.73 -7.48
C PHE A 54 6.71 -4.07 -8.13
N TYR A 55 6.86 -4.05 -9.44
CA TYR A 55 7.29 -5.19 -10.24
C TYR A 55 8.81 -5.22 -10.34
N ASP A 56 9.35 -6.40 -10.61
CA ASP A 56 10.79 -6.65 -10.76
C ASP A 56 11.62 -6.29 -9.50
N ALA A 57 10.96 -6.22 -8.35
CA ALA A 57 11.53 -5.82 -7.06
C ALA A 57 11.42 -6.93 -5.99
N ASP A 58 12.36 -6.94 -5.05
CA ASP A 58 12.42 -7.88 -3.92
C ASP A 58 13.00 -7.26 -2.64
N ASP A 59 13.83 -6.22 -2.76
CA ASP A 59 14.42 -5.48 -1.65
C ASP A 59 13.45 -4.43 -1.07
N THR A 60 12.96 -4.72 0.13
CA THR A 60 11.99 -3.87 0.85
C THR A 60 12.64 -2.94 1.87
N ARG A 61 13.98 -2.91 2.00
CA ARG A 61 14.66 -2.13 3.06
C ARG A 61 14.27 -0.65 3.07
N GLN A 62 14.22 -0.04 1.88
CA GLN A 62 13.81 1.37 1.74
C GLN A 62 12.35 1.61 2.19
N ILE A 63 11.46 0.64 1.94
CA ILE A 63 10.07 0.70 2.42
C ILE A 63 10.03 0.60 3.94
N SER A 64 10.77 -0.35 4.53
CA SER A 64 10.84 -0.53 5.99
C SER A 64 11.41 0.71 6.70
N ASP A 65 12.46 1.31 6.15
CA ASP A 65 13.07 2.54 6.68
C ASP A 65 12.10 3.72 6.60
N TYR A 66 11.41 3.87 5.46
CA TYR A 66 10.39 4.89 5.26
C TYR A 66 9.21 4.76 6.24
N LEU A 67 8.67 3.55 6.41
CA LEU A 67 7.56 3.29 7.35
C LEU A 67 7.98 3.58 8.79
N THR A 68 9.19 3.19 9.18
CA THR A 68 9.75 3.50 10.50
C THR A 68 9.86 5.01 10.71
N ALA A 69 10.39 5.74 9.72
CA ALA A 69 10.49 7.20 9.76
C ALA A 69 9.11 7.89 9.80
N ALA A 70 8.10 7.29 9.18
CA ALA A 70 6.71 7.73 9.22
C ALA A 70 5.99 7.40 10.55
N GLY A 71 6.67 6.73 11.50
CA GLY A 71 6.13 6.38 12.81
C GLY A 71 5.31 5.09 12.84
N TYR A 72 5.46 4.22 11.84
CA TYR A 72 4.93 2.86 11.87
C TYR A 72 5.90 1.92 12.58
N GLN A 73 5.34 0.92 13.24
CA GLN A 73 6.05 -0.15 13.90
C GLN A 73 5.67 -1.48 13.26
N ARG A 74 6.68 -2.26 12.90
CA ARG A 74 6.51 -3.62 12.41
C ARG A 74 5.88 -4.49 13.49
N GLN A 75 4.83 -5.21 13.13
CA GLN A 75 4.14 -6.14 14.00
C GLN A 75 4.85 -7.50 14.01
N PRO A 76 4.87 -8.21 15.16
CA PRO A 76 5.50 -9.53 15.26
C PRO A 76 4.74 -10.59 14.46
N GLU A 77 3.44 -10.39 14.27
CA GLU A 77 2.55 -11.29 13.54
C GLU A 77 1.94 -10.57 12.33
N CYS A 78 1.79 -11.29 11.23
CA CYS A 78 1.16 -10.80 10.01
C CYS A 78 0.42 -11.94 9.31
N LEU A 79 -0.84 -11.70 8.95
CA LEU A 79 -1.70 -12.73 8.33
C LEU A 79 -1.45 -12.89 6.83
N VAL A 80 -0.61 -12.05 6.23
CA VAL A 80 -0.23 -12.10 4.83
C VAL A 80 1.23 -12.53 4.69
N ALA A 81 1.59 -13.06 3.52
CA ALA A 81 2.97 -13.43 3.19
C ALA A 81 3.85 -12.17 3.06
N GLY A 82 4.31 -11.63 4.20
CA GLY A 82 5.00 -10.35 4.23
C GLY A 82 5.11 -9.75 5.63
N GLU A 83 5.08 -8.42 5.69
CA GLU A 83 5.25 -7.65 6.91
C GLU A 83 4.02 -6.77 7.17
N CYS A 84 3.53 -6.77 8.41
CA CYS A 84 2.42 -5.91 8.82
C CYS A 84 2.97 -4.79 9.70
N TRP A 85 2.44 -3.59 9.52
CA TRP A 85 2.90 -2.37 10.15
C TRP A 85 1.70 -1.58 10.66
N MET A 86 1.81 -1.07 11.89
CA MET A 86 0.78 -0.25 12.53
C MET A 86 1.42 1.00 13.12
N SER A 87 0.65 2.08 13.24
CA SER A 87 1.07 3.28 13.96
C SER A 87 0.02 3.63 15.00
N ALA A 88 0.44 4.08 16.18
CA ALA A 88 -0.48 4.57 17.20
C ALA A 88 -1.16 5.89 16.81
N ASN A 89 -0.65 6.58 15.77
CA ASN A 89 -1.10 7.90 15.35
C ASN A 89 -2.15 7.85 14.22
N THR A 90 -2.51 6.67 13.72
CA THR A 90 -3.48 6.51 12.64
C THR A 90 -4.20 5.17 12.71
N HIS A 91 -5.40 5.11 12.13
CA HIS A 91 -6.17 3.88 11.96
C HIS A 91 -5.75 3.08 10.72
N TYR A 92 -4.77 3.54 9.95
CA TYR A 92 -4.31 2.79 8.79
C TYR A 92 -3.34 1.68 9.18
N ARG A 93 -3.65 0.45 8.74
CA ARG A 93 -2.72 -0.67 8.72
C ARG A 93 -1.97 -0.68 7.39
N VAL A 94 -0.67 -0.93 7.44
CA VAL A 94 0.15 -1.13 6.24
C VAL A 94 0.61 -2.58 6.16
N SER A 95 0.40 -3.23 5.03
CA SER A 95 0.89 -4.58 4.75
C SER A 95 1.86 -4.52 3.57
N VAL A 96 3.10 -4.99 3.76
CA VAL A 96 4.11 -5.14 2.71
C VAL A 96 4.13 -6.62 2.32
N VAL A 97 3.47 -6.96 1.22
CA VAL A 97 3.29 -8.33 0.74
C VAL A 97 4.39 -8.67 -0.26
N LYS A 98 5.00 -9.84 -0.09
CA LYS A 98 6.00 -10.40 -1.01
C LYS A 98 5.62 -11.84 -1.38
N PRO A 99 4.84 -12.06 -2.44
CA PRO A 99 4.43 -13.41 -2.83
C PRO A 99 5.64 -14.27 -3.21
N GLU A 100 5.66 -15.52 -2.74
CA GLU A 100 6.76 -16.45 -3.00
C GLU A 100 6.83 -16.80 -4.50
N GLY A 101 8.04 -16.80 -5.06
CA GLY A 101 8.26 -17.14 -6.47
C GLY A 101 8.04 -15.98 -7.45
N PHE A 102 7.64 -14.80 -6.96
CA PHE A 102 7.47 -13.59 -7.78
C PHE A 102 8.43 -12.50 -7.33
N ARG A 103 8.96 -11.74 -8.30
CA ARG A 103 9.71 -10.50 -8.04
C ARG A 103 8.72 -9.34 -8.01
N GLU A 104 7.90 -9.34 -6.97
CA GLU A 104 6.86 -8.35 -6.77
C GLU A 104 6.80 -7.98 -5.29
N VAL A 105 6.61 -6.69 -5.01
CA VAL A 105 6.36 -6.16 -3.67
C VAL A 105 5.13 -5.29 -3.73
N SER A 106 4.10 -5.64 -2.97
CA SER A 106 2.87 -4.84 -2.86
C SER A 106 2.78 -4.18 -1.49
N VAL A 107 2.59 -2.86 -1.44
CA VAL A 107 2.33 -2.13 -0.19
C VAL A 107 0.86 -1.73 -0.15
N GLN A 108 0.12 -2.36 0.74
CA GLN A 108 -1.32 -2.16 0.93
C GLN A 108 -1.56 -1.30 2.17
N LEU A 109 -2.34 -0.24 2.00
CA LEU A 109 -2.87 0.60 3.06
C LEU A 109 -4.36 0.27 3.22
N GLU A 110 -4.74 -0.17 4.40
CA GLU A 110 -6.11 -0.52 4.74
C GLU A 110 -6.58 0.36 5.89
N ASP A 111 -7.78 0.94 5.74
CA ASP A 111 -8.42 1.65 6.85
C ASP A 111 -8.96 0.65 7.87
N SER A 112 -8.44 0.68 9.10
CA SER A 112 -8.90 -0.16 10.21
C SER A 112 -9.84 0.58 11.17
N SER A 113 -10.38 1.75 10.80
CA SER A 113 -11.42 2.41 11.60
C SER A 113 -12.75 1.65 11.45
N GLN A 114 -12.99 0.69 12.32
CA GLN A 114 -14.31 0.10 12.59
C GLN A 114 -14.62 0.14 14.07
#